data_AF-A0A959TBV5-F1
#
_entry.id   AF-A0A959TBV5-F1
#
_cell.length_a   1.000
_cell.length_b   1.000
_cell.length_c   1.000
_cell.angle_alpha   90.00
_cell.angle_beta   90.00
_cell.angle_gamma   90.00
#
_symmetry.space_group_name_H-M   'P 1'
#
loop_
_entity.id
_entity.type
_entity.pdbx_description
1 polymer ?
#
loop_
_entity_poly.entity_id
_entity_poly.type
_entity_poly.pdbx_seq_one_letter_code
_entity_poly.pdbx_strand_id
1 'polypeptide(L)' 'SFEDTKLSLAKQVARDRCFTAAQVRDLIGVFSFEDSKLDLAKYAYDHTYDIGNYYKVSDAFTFESSMEELNEYIEAR' A
#
# COMPACT_ATOMS: atom_id res chain seq x y z
N SER A 1 -5.44 10.44 -14.41
CA SER A 1 -6.02 11.78 -14.16
C SER A 1 -6.80 11.84 -12.85
N PHE A 2 -7.83 11.00 -12.63
CA PHE A 2 -8.51 10.93 -11.32
C PHE A 2 -7.75 10.10 -10.28
N GLU A 3 -7.29 8.90 -10.66
CA GLU A 3 -6.61 8.00 -9.73
C GLU A 3 -5.23 8.52 -9.30
N ASP A 4 -4.48 9.15 -10.21
CA ASP A 4 -3.21 9.82 -9.88
C ASP A 4 -3.37 10.93 -8.83
N THR A 5 -4.46 11.70 -8.92
CA THR A 5 -4.78 12.77 -7.94
C THR A 5 -5.07 12.16 -6.58
N LYS A 6 -5.85 11.07 -6.56
CA LYS A 6 -6.19 10.33 -5.35
C LYS A 6 -4.96 9.67 -4.72
N LEU A 7 -4.08 9.10 -5.54
CA LEU A 7 -2.80 8.53 -5.13
C LEU A 7 -1.90 9.59 -4.50
N SER A 8 -1.80 10.76 -5.15
CA SER A 8 -1.04 11.91 -4.62
C SER A 8 -1.55 12.35 -3.25
N LEU A 9 -2.87 12.42 -3.07
CA LEU A 9 -3.49 12.76 -1.79
C LEU A 9 -3.24 11.66 -0.74
N ALA A 10 -3.39 10.39 -1.11
CA ALA A 10 -3.15 9.26 -0.22
C ALA A 10 -1.70 9.24 0.28
N LYS A 11 -0.73 9.46 -0.61
CA LYS A 11 0.70 9.58 -0.26
C LYS A 11 0.97 10.76 0.66
N GLN A 12 0.40 11.94 0.39
CA GLN A 12 0.53 13.10 1.30
C GLN A 12 0.01 12.79 2.70
N VAL A 13 -1.14 12.12 2.80
CA VAL A 13 -1.71 11.74 4.08
C VAL A 13 -0.87 10.67 4.80
N ALA A 14 -0.36 9.67 4.07
CA ALA A 14 0.49 8.62 4.63
C ALA A 14 1.85 9.15 5.10
N ARG A 15 2.41 10.17 4.43
CA ARG A 15 3.66 10.80 4.86
C ARG A 15 3.58 11.36 6.28
N ASP A 16 2.46 12.00 6.61
CA ASP A 16 2.31 12.79 7.83
C ASP A 16 1.64 11.99 8.97
N ARG A 17 1.32 10.70 8.76
CA ARG A 17 0.60 9.85 9.72
C ARG A 17 1.19 8.44 9.77
N CYS A 18 1.25 7.85 10.96
CA CYS A 18 1.61 6.44 11.10
C CYS A 18 0.33 5.59 11.01
N PHE A 19 0.13 4.94 9.87
CA PHE A 19 -0.99 4.03 9.67
C PHE A 19 -0.73 2.67 10.33
N THR A 20 -1.81 1.94 10.62
CA THR A 20 -1.69 0.49 10.84
C THR A 20 -1.73 -0.25 9.51
N ALA A 21 -1.17 -1.45 9.44
CA ALA A 21 -1.21 -2.30 8.25
C ALA A 21 -2.65 -2.55 7.78
N ALA A 22 -3.61 -2.67 8.71
CA ALA A 22 -5.03 -2.79 8.38
C ALA A 22 -5.58 -1.52 7.71
N GLN A 23 -5.20 -0.33 8.20
CA GLN A 23 -5.58 0.94 7.57
C GLN A 23 -4.95 1.09 6.19
N VAL A 24 -3.71 0.64 6.00
CA VAL A 24 -3.07 0.64 4.68
C VAL A 24 -3.82 -0.28 3.72
N ARG A 25 -4.14 -1.51 4.13
CA ARG A 25 -4.95 -2.45 3.35
C ARG A 25 -6.27 -1.80 2.90
N ASP A 26 -6.99 -1.19 3.83
CA ASP A 26 -8.26 -0.53 3.53
C ASP A 26 -8.06 0.66 2.58
N LEU A 27 -6.98 1.44 2.75
CA LEU A 27 -6.64 2.58 1.90
C LEU A 27 -6.31 2.16 0.46
N ILE A 28 -5.49 1.12 0.28
CA ILE A 28 -5.18 0.62 -1.08
C ILE A 28 -6.40 -0.06 -1.70
N GLY A 29 -7.27 -0.70 -0.91
CA GLY A 29 -8.53 -1.30 -1.38
C GLY A 29 -9.52 -0.29 -1.99
N VAL A 30 -9.30 1.00 -1.78
CA VAL A 30 -10.09 2.08 -2.38
C VAL A 30 -9.65 2.40 -3.83
N PHE A 31 -8.54 1.82 -4.31
CA PHE A 31 -8.05 1.96 -5.69
C PHE A 31 -8.51 0.82 -6.60
N SER A 32 -8.70 1.14 -7.88
CA SER A 32 -9.18 0.18 -8.87
C SER A 32 -8.05 -0.50 -9.62
N PHE A 33 -6.97 0.22 -9.92
CA PHE A 33 -5.83 -0.33 -10.65
C PHE A 33 -4.78 -0.90 -9.69
N GLU A 34 -4.26 -2.07 -10.04
CA GLU A 34 -3.27 -2.79 -9.23
C GLU A 34 -1.94 -2.05 -9.14
N ASP A 35 -1.51 -1.41 -10.23
CA ASP A 35 -0.31 -0.56 -10.23
C ASP A 35 -0.41 0.55 -9.18
N SER A 36 -1.56 1.21 -9.06
CA SER A 36 -1.80 2.25 -8.06
C SER A 36 -1.80 1.69 -6.64
N LYS A 37 -2.43 0.52 -6.44
CA LYS A 37 -2.43 -0.17 -5.14
C LYS A 37 -1.01 -0.51 -4.71
N LEU A 38 -0.21 -1.04 -5.63
CA LEU A 38 1.14 -1.49 -5.38
C LEU A 38 2.07 -0.32 -5.08
N ASP A 39 1.99 0.76 -5.86
CA ASP A 39 2.76 1.98 -5.61
C ASP A 39 2.44 2.57 -4.21
N LEU A 40 1.15 2.63 -3.84
CA LEU A 40 0.77 3.10 -2.52
C LEU A 40 1.18 2.14 -1.40
N ALA A 41 1.06 0.82 -1.60
CA ALA A 41 1.46 -0.18 -0.62
C ALA A 41 2.97 -0.15 -0.36
N LYS A 42 3.79 -0.02 -1.41
CA LYS A 42 5.25 0.12 -1.25
C LYS A 42 5.59 1.40 -0.50
N TYR A 43 4.97 2.52 -0.88
CA TYR A 43 5.16 3.80 -0.21
C TYR A 43 4.75 3.76 1.28
N ALA A 44 3.59 3.19 1.59
CA ALA A 44 3.04 3.17 2.94
C ALA A 44 3.80 2.23 3.89
N TYR A 45 4.62 1.31 3.39
CA TYR A 45 5.40 0.37 4.22
C TYR A 45 6.29 1.10 5.22
N ASP A 46 7.04 2.11 4.76
CA ASP A 46 7.93 2.92 5.62
C ASP A 46 7.17 3.85 6.58
N HIS A 47 5.87 4.02 6.35
CA HIS A 47 4.99 4.90 7.11
C HIS A 47 3.99 4.11 7.97
N THR A 48 4.23 2.81 8.16
CA THR A 48 3.36 1.92 8.94
C THR A 48 3.94 1.62 10.31
N TYR A 49 3.11 1.80 11.33
CA TYR A 49 3.50 1.62 12.73
C TYR A 49 3.69 0.15 13.11
N ASP A 50 2.75 -0.72 12.74
CA ASP A 50 2.74 -2.14 13.11
C ASP A 50 3.21 -3.02 11.93
N ILE A 51 4.39 -2.71 11.41
CA ILE A 51 4.96 -3.32 10.19
C ILE A 51 5.05 -4.86 10.24
N GLY A 52 5.14 -5.47 11.43
CA GLY A 52 5.06 -6.93 11.58
C GLY A 52 3.74 -7.54 11.12
N ASN A 53 2.69 -6.74 10.94
CA ASN A 53 1.39 -7.14 10.39
C ASN A 53 1.25 -6.84 8.89
N TYR A 54 2.29 -6.36 8.20
CA TYR A 54 2.15 -5.84 6.84
C TYR A 54 1.74 -6.87 5.79
N TYR A 55 1.97 -8.15 6.07
CA TYR A 55 1.49 -9.26 5.24
C TYR A 55 -0.04 -9.21 4.98
N LYS A 56 -0.82 -8.56 5.86
CA LYS A 56 -2.28 -8.36 5.69
C LYS A 56 -2.63 -7.40 4.56
N VAL A 57 -1.69 -6.57 4.11
CA VAL A 57 -1.90 -5.64 2.99
C VAL A 57 -2.08 -6.40 1.69
N SER A 58 -1.49 -7.60 1.58
CA SER A 58 -1.62 -8.47 0.42
C SER A 58 -3.07 -8.84 0.12
N ASP A 59 -3.95 -8.92 1.14
CA ASP A 59 -5.38 -9.24 1.01
C ASP A 59 -6.17 -8.24 0.14
N ALA A 60 -5.64 -7.03 -0.08
CA ALA A 60 -6.31 -6.02 -0.91
C ALA A 60 -5.94 -6.09 -2.40
N PHE A 61 -4.98 -6.94 -2.78
CA PHE A 61 -4.64 -7.18 -4.18
C PHE A 61 -5.52 -8.26 -4.78
N THR A 62 -5.77 -8.14 -6.08
CA THR A 62 -6.51 -9.13 -6.86
C THR A 62 -5.57 -10.13 -7.53
N PHE A 63 -4.36 -9.69 -7.93
CA PHE A 63 -3.42 -10.54 -8.65
C PHE A 63 -2.27 -10.99 -7.76
N GLU A 64 -1.92 -12.28 -7.85
CA GLU A 64 -0.80 -12.86 -7.12
C GLU A 64 0.52 -12.16 -7.45
N SER A 65 0.72 -11.74 -8.70
CA SER A 65 1.91 -11.00 -9.13
C SER A 65 2.14 -9.71 -8.32
N SER A 66 1.07 -8.99 -7.98
CA SER A 66 1.18 -7.76 -7.17
C SER A 66 1.56 -8.08 -5.72
N MET A 67 1.07 -9.21 -5.20
CA MET A 67 1.42 -9.69 -3.85
C MET A 67 2.90 -10.12 -3.80
N GLU A 68 3.35 -10.86 -4.80
CA GLU A 68 4.76 -11.26 -4.95
C GLU A 68 5.67 -10.04 -5.05
N GLU A 69 5.34 -9.07 -5.91
CA GLU A 69 6.16 -7.87 -6.09
C GLU A 69 6.20 -6.98 -4.83
N LEU A 70 5.13 -6.97 -4.02
CA LEU A 70 5.15 -6.31 -2.71
C LEU A 70 6.06 -7.05 -1.73
N ASN A 71 5.99 -8.39 -1.70
CA ASN A 71 6.85 -9.20 -0.82
C ASN A 71 8.32 -9.05 -1.18
N GLU A 72 8.68 -9.12 -2.47
CA GLU A 72 10.05 -8.92 -2.94
C GLU A 72 10.60 -7.55 -2.53
N TYR A 73 9.77 -6.51 -2.65
CA TYR A 73 10.14 -5.16 -2.21
C TYR A 73 10.41 -5.07 -0.70
N ILE A 74 9.63 -5.79 0.11
CA ILE A 74 9.78 -5.84 1.57
C ILE A 74 11.05 -6.62 1.96
N GLU A 75 11.32 -7.75 1.30
CA GLU A 75 12.50 -8.58 1.57
C GLU A 75 13.82 -7.91 1.15
N ALA A 76 13.78 -6.99 0.18
CA ALA A 76 14.95 -6.27 -0.30
C ALA A 76 15.44 -5.13 0.62
N ARG A 77 14.83 -4.93 1.80
CA ARG A 77 15.15 -3.86 2.75
C ARG A 77 15.85 -4.35 4.01
#